data_AF-A0A7K1Z533-F1
#
_entry.id   AF-A0A7K1Z533-F1
#
_cell.length_a   1.000
_cell.length_b   1.000
_cell.length_c   1.000
_cell.angle_alpha   90.00
_cell.angle_beta   90.00
_cell.angle_gamma   90.00
#
_symmetry.space_group_name_H-M   'P 1'
#
loop_
_entity.id
_entity.type
_entity.pdbx_description
1 polymer ?
#
loop_
_entity_poly.entity_id
_entity_poly.type
_entity_poly.pdbx_seq_one_letter_code
_entity_poly.pdbx_strand_id
1 'polypeptide(L)'
;MKVILENLGVLKKAEFELGDLTLICGHNNTGKTYATYALFGFLQNWRRFISTEVSNEKIRELVDDGTTQIDITKHAKKAENILSKGCQRYTQMLPRIFASDSKHFENARFRVEVEPDLGSILSLAIEQNIRSGKSELLSLGKPEGESHLVVSLSADTEKIEFPKEIIKDIISESINEIIFGQYFPNPFIASAERTGVAIFSKELDFARNRLLEEMAQADKDIDPMKLLLKSYNDYAWPVRANVDFTRRGTDNSKEDSFIAKGYAQVLDEFSDIIGGEYISGSNNTIFFKPAGKRLRLTMGESSGAVRSMLDIGSYLRHIAEQGDLLMVDEPELSLHPENQRRIARLFARLINLGIRVFITTHSDYIVKELNTLIMLNQDKPYLKRIAEREGYRSEEFVDPERVKVYTAEETLMYASDSSQRRSRHQTLEEAEVSREQGIDARSFDKTINKMNEIQEAIVWGE
;
A
#
# COMPACT_ATOMS: atom_id res chain seq x y z
N MET A 1 0.42 -0.52 -14.10
CA MET A 1 1.35 -1.48 -13.48
C MET A 1 0.59 -2.78 -13.27
N LYS A 2 1.12 -3.88 -13.79
CA LYS A 2 0.56 -5.23 -13.61
C LYS A 2 1.42 -6.04 -12.65
N VAL A 3 0.79 -6.73 -11.71
CA VAL A 3 1.43 -7.57 -10.69
C VAL A 3 1.09 -9.02 -10.99
N ILE A 4 2.10 -9.88 -10.97
CA ILE A 4 1.97 -11.31 -11.24
C ILE A 4 2.58 -12.08 -10.07
N LEU A 5 1.78 -12.97 -9.49
CA LEU A 5 2.13 -13.83 -8.37
C LEU A 5 2.03 -15.28 -8.82
N GLU A 6 3.04 -16.10 -8.55
CA GLU A 6 3.02 -17.53 -8.84
C GLU A 6 3.45 -18.32 -7.60
N ASN A 7 2.73 -19.39 -7.28
CA ASN A 7 2.95 -20.26 -6.11
C ASN A 7 3.17 -19.49 -4.80
N LEU A 8 2.36 -18.46 -4.55
CA LEU A 8 2.47 -17.63 -3.35
C LEU A 8 1.31 -17.94 -2.40
N GLY A 9 1.62 -18.65 -1.31
CA GLY A 9 0.59 -19.15 -0.40
C GLY A 9 -0.34 -20.12 -1.13
N VAL A 10 -1.64 -19.88 -1.05
CA VAL A 10 -2.64 -20.68 -1.79
C VAL A 10 -2.73 -20.31 -3.27
N LEU A 11 -2.25 -19.12 -3.68
CA LEU A 11 -2.36 -18.65 -5.06
C LEU A 11 -1.42 -19.45 -5.95
N LYS A 12 -1.99 -20.17 -6.92
CA LYS A 12 -1.18 -20.90 -7.91
C LYS A 12 -0.57 -19.94 -8.92
N LYS A 13 -1.41 -19.08 -9.47
CA LYS A 13 -1.06 -17.96 -10.34
C LYS A 13 -2.13 -16.89 -10.11
N ALA A 14 -1.74 -15.64 -10.02
CA ALA A 14 -2.67 -14.51 -9.92
C ALA A 14 -2.06 -13.32 -10.64
N GLU A 15 -2.89 -12.61 -11.41
CA GLU A 15 -2.51 -11.40 -12.13
C GLU A 15 -3.52 -10.30 -11.78
N PHE A 16 -3.02 -9.11 -11.43
CA PHE A 16 -3.89 -7.97 -11.13
C PHE A 16 -3.18 -6.64 -11.42
N GLU A 17 -3.96 -5.60 -11.66
CA GLU A 17 -3.49 -4.24 -11.93
C GLU A 17 -4.02 -3.28 -10.87
N LEU A 18 -3.29 -2.19 -10.65
CA LEU A 18 -3.76 -1.12 -9.79
C LEU A 18 -4.60 -0.12 -10.59
N GLY A 19 -5.84 0.06 -10.18
CA GLY A 19 -6.65 1.25 -10.50
C GLY A 19 -6.51 2.32 -9.41
N ASP A 20 -7.28 3.41 -9.55
CA ASP A 20 -7.41 4.37 -8.45
C ASP A 20 -8.14 3.75 -7.26
N LEU A 21 -9.15 2.91 -7.55
CA LEU A 21 -9.70 1.97 -6.57
C LEU A 21 -9.39 0.55 -7.03
N THR A 22 -8.67 -0.21 -6.21
CA THR A 22 -8.40 -1.63 -6.44
C THR A 22 -9.05 -2.44 -5.33
N LEU A 23 -9.86 -3.42 -5.70
CA LEU A 23 -10.59 -4.26 -4.76
C LEU A 23 -10.29 -5.73 -5.01
N ILE A 24 -9.82 -6.46 -3.99
CA ILE A 24 -9.76 -7.91 -4.00
C ILE A 24 -10.82 -8.46 -3.06
N CYS A 25 -11.84 -9.10 -3.60
CA CYS A 25 -12.94 -9.65 -2.83
C CYS A 25 -12.94 -11.18 -2.83
N GLY A 26 -13.47 -11.81 -1.79
CA GLY A 26 -13.64 -13.26 -1.75
C GLY A 26 -13.60 -13.83 -0.33
N HIS A 27 -13.75 -15.16 -0.23
CA HIS A 27 -13.80 -15.87 1.05
C HIS A 27 -12.46 -15.80 1.81
N ASN A 28 -12.48 -16.16 3.10
CA ASN A 28 -11.26 -16.29 3.88
C ASN A 28 -10.35 -17.40 3.32
N ASN A 29 -9.05 -17.29 3.53
CA ASN A 29 -8.04 -18.26 3.09
C ASN A 29 -7.92 -18.45 1.56
N THR A 30 -8.29 -17.44 0.77
CA THR A 30 -8.25 -17.45 -0.71
C THR A 30 -7.03 -16.74 -1.30
N GLY A 31 -6.11 -16.23 -0.47
CA GLY A 31 -4.88 -15.60 -0.92
C GLY A 31 -4.88 -14.07 -0.98
N LYS A 32 -5.97 -13.39 -0.58
CA LYS A 32 -6.07 -11.92 -0.55
C LYS A 32 -4.94 -11.25 0.24
N THR A 33 -4.67 -11.72 1.45
CA THR A 33 -3.56 -11.21 2.30
C THR A 33 -2.20 -11.47 1.67
N TYR A 34 -2.00 -12.60 0.98
CA TYR A 34 -0.76 -12.88 0.24
C TYR A 34 -0.54 -11.87 -0.88
N ALA A 35 -1.56 -11.57 -1.67
CA ALA A 35 -1.46 -10.56 -2.72
C ALA A 35 -1.16 -9.16 -2.15
N THR A 36 -1.86 -8.79 -1.09
CA THR A 36 -1.74 -7.49 -0.41
C THR A 36 -0.34 -7.30 0.18
N TYR A 37 0.15 -8.27 0.95
CA TYR A 37 1.42 -8.16 1.66
C TYR A 37 2.60 -8.20 0.69
N ALA A 38 2.51 -9.01 -0.37
CA ALA A 38 3.54 -9.05 -1.41
C ALA A 38 3.58 -7.76 -2.23
N LEU A 39 2.44 -7.14 -2.53
CA LEU A 39 2.42 -5.82 -3.17
C LEU A 39 3.01 -4.74 -2.26
N PHE A 40 2.53 -4.66 -1.02
CA PHE A 40 2.98 -3.67 -0.04
C PHE A 40 4.50 -3.74 0.16
N GLY A 41 5.04 -4.94 0.40
CA GLY A 41 6.47 -5.14 0.62
C GLY A 41 7.32 -4.66 -0.57
N PHE A 42 6.83 -4.84 -1.80
CA PHE A 42 7.51 -4.42 -3.01
C PHE A 42 7.48 -2.90 -3.13
N LEU A 43 6.30 -2.29 -3.07
CA LEU A 43 6.14 -0.84 -3.19
C LEU A 43 6.92 -0.08 -2.10
N GLN A 44 6.98 -0.60 -0.89
CA GLN A 44 7.71 0.05 0.20
C GLN A 44 9.25 -0.03 0.00
N ASN A 45 9.75 -0.97 -0.79
CA ASN A 45 11.19 -1.29 -0.83
C ASN A 45 11.78 -1.43 -2.24
N TRP A 46 11.04 -1.09 -3.30
CA TRP A 46 11.48 -1.32 -4.68
C TRP A 46 12.84 -0.68 -5.00
N ARG A 47 13.12 0.52 -4.42
CA ARG A 47 14.40 1.24 -4.55
C ARG A 47 15.61 0.43 -4.08
N ARG A 48 15.41 -0.53 -3.17
CA ARG A 48 16.47 -1.43 -2.67
C ARG A 48 16.72 -2.63 -3.58
N PHE A 49 15.73 -3.02 -4.39
CA PHE A 49 15.79 -4.26 -5.18
C PHE A 49 16.07 -3.99 -6.65
N ILE A 50 15.51 -2.90 -7.18
CA ILE A 50 15.70 -2.43 -8.54
C ILE A 50 17.01 -1.66 -8.58
N SER A 51 17.91 -2.10 -9.45
CA SER A 51 19.22 -1.48 -9.65
C SER A 51 19.51 -1.44 -11.14
N THR A 52 19.94 -0.27 -11.60
CA THR A 52 20.34 -0.03 -12.97
C THR A 52 21.85 0.02 -13.05
N GLU A 53 22.40 -0.67 -14.05
CA GLU A 53 23.85 -0.67 -14.27
C GLU A 53 24.32 0.71 -14.76
N VAL A 54 25.24 1.30 -14.01
CA VAL A 54 25.94 2.54 -14.38
C VAL A 54 27.35 2.17 -14.83
N SER A 55 27.75 2.56 -16.04
CA SER A 55 29.03 2.14 -16.60
C SER A 55 30.21 2.73 -15.81
N ASN A 56 31.27 1.94 -15.66
CA ASN A 56 32.50 2.41 -15.00
C ASN A 56 33.14 3.59 -15.75
N GLU A 57 32.92 3.71 -17.06
CA GLU A 57 33.37 4.84 -17.86
C GLU A 57 32.68 6.14 -17.41
N LYS A 58 31.37 6.12 -17.19
CA LYS A 58 30.62 7.29 -16.69
C LYS A 58 31.03 7.71 -15.29
N ILE A 59 31.37 6.75 -14.44
CA ILE A 59 31.91 7.05 -13.10
C ILE A 59 33.31 7.64 -13.19
N ARG A 60 34.16 7.20 -14.14
CA ARG A 60 35.47 7.82 -14.35
C ARG A 60 35.33 9.25 -14.88
N GLU A 61 34.49 9.46 -15.89
CA GLU A 61 34.14 10.79 -16.44
C GLU A 61 33.70 11.74 -15.32
N LEU A 62 32.79 11.30 -14.46
CA LEU A 62 32.33 12.11 -13.33
C LEU A 62 33.47 12.47 -12.35
N VAL A 63 34.35 11.54 -12.04
CA VAL A 63 35.45 11.75 -11.07
C VAL A 63 36.57 12.60 -11.68
N ASP A 64 36.88 12.41 -12.96
CA ASP A 64 38.00 13.08 -13.64
C ASP A 64 37.60 14.49 -14.14
N ASP A 65 36.40 14.63 -14.71
CA ASP A 65 35.91 15.89 -15.31
C ASP A 65 34.96 16.68 -14.39
N GLY A 66 34.58 16.10 -13.24
CA GLY A 66 33.65 16.69 -12.28
C GLY A 66 32.18 16.62 -12.68
N THR A 67 31.86 16.16 -13.89
CA THR A 67 30.50 16.05 -14.39
C THR A 67 30.35 14.90 -15.39
N THR A 68 29.16 14.31 -15.47
CA THR A 68 28.82 13.36 -16.54
C THR A 68 27.35 13.46 -16.94
N GLN A 69 27.03 12.96 -18.13
CA GLN A 69 25.67 12.86 -18.65
C GLN A 69 25.30 11.41 -18.95
N ILE A 70 24.10 11.02 -18.52
CA ILE A 70 23.56 9.66 -18.68
C ILE A 70 22.22 9.72 -19.42
N ASP A 71 22.15 9.05 -20.56
CA ASP A 71 20.94 8.99 -21.40
C ASP A 71 19.92 8.00 -20.82
N ILE A 72 18.86 8.54 -20.21
CA ILE A 72 17.80 7.78 -19.55
C ILE A 72 17.01 6.91 -20.55
N THR A 73 16.89 7.34 -21.81
CA THR A 73 16.10 6.61 -22.82
C THR A 73 16.73 5.25 -23.14
N LYS A 74 18.06 5.12 -23.04
CA LYS A 74 18.77 3.83 -23.20
C LYS A 74 18.46 2.87 -22.06
N HIS A 75 18.28 3.40 -20.84
CA HIS A 75 17.89 2.60 -19.68
C HIS A 75 16.42 2.23 -19.71
N ALA A 76 15.53 3.15 -20.13
CA ALA A 76 14.10 2.88 -20.30
C ALA A 76 13.83 1.72 -21.28
N LYS A 77 14.61 1.60 -22.36
CA LYS A 77 14.53 0.45 -23.29
C LYS A 77 14.89 -0.90 -22.65
N LYS A 78 15.57 -0.90 -21.50
CA LYS A 78 15.95 -2.10 -20.74
C LYS A 78 15.06 -2.30 -19.50
N ALA A 79 14.00 -1.52 -19.34
CA ALA A 79 13.17 -1.50 -18.14
C ALA A 79 12.63 -2.88 -17.75
N GLU A 80 12.16 -3.67 -18.70
CA GLU A 80 11.66 -5.03 -18.45
C GLU A 80 12.73 -5.93 -17.80
N ASN A 81 13.96 -5.91 -18.32
CA ASN A 81 15.07 -6.69 -17.78
C ASN A 81 15.51 -6.16 -16.40
N ILE A 82 15.53 -4.84 -16.22
CA ILE A 82 15.86 -4.20 -14.93
C ILE A 82 14.84 -4.62 -13.86
N LEU A 83 13.55 -4.52 -14.17
CA LEU A 83 12.47 -4.94 -13.28
C LEU A 83 12.48 -6.43 -13.01
N SER A 84 12.64 -7.27 -14.03
CA SER A 84 12.70 -8.72 -13.88
C SER A 84 13.79 -9.14 -12.87
N LYS A 85 14.99 -8.56 -12.98
CA LYS A 85 16.07 -8.80 -12.01
C LYS A 85 15.73 -8.28 -10.61
N GLY A 86 15.12 -7.10 -10.50
CA GLY A 86 14.67 -6.55 -9.22
C GLY A 86 13.62 -7.42 -8.54
N CYS A 87 12.63 -7.88 -9.30
CA CYS A 87 11.59 -8.79 -8.86
C CYS A 87 12.14 -10.16 -8.41
N GLN A 88 13.16 -10.68 -9.08
CA GLN A 88 13.86 -11.91 -8.64
C GLN A 88 14.53 -11.73 -7.27
N ARG A 89 15.22 -10.60 -7.05
CA ARG A 89 15.80 -10.27 -5.74
C ARG A 89 14.73 -10.08 -4.68
N TYR A 90 13.65 -9.39 -5.01
CA TYR A 90 12.51 -9.19 -4.11
C TYR A 90 11.83 -10.51 -3.73
N THR A 91 11.69 -11.45 -4.67
CA THR A 91 11.11 -12.78 -4.43
C THR A 91 11.87 -13.52 -3.32
N GLN A 92 13.19 -13.36 -3.22
CA GLN A 92 14.00 -13.96 -2.15
C GLN A 92 13.71 -13.39 -0.76
N MET A 93 13.06 -12.22 -0.68
CA MET A 93 12.69 -11.57 0.58
C MET A 93 11.29 -11.93 1.07
N LEU A 94 10.49 -12.66 0.30
CA LEU A 94 9.14 -13.07 0.69
C LEU A 94 9.09 -13.76 2.07
N PRO A 95 10.00 -14.68 2.45
CA PRO A 95 9.98 -15.27 3.79
C PRO A 95 10.05 -14.23 4.92
N ARG A 96 10.82 -13.15 4.73
CA ARG A 96 10.93 -12.05 5.70
C ARG A 96 9.70 -11.15 5.69
N ILE A 97 9.14 -10.89 4.51
CA ILE A 97 7.92 -10.06 4.36
C ILE A 97 6.74 -10.71 5.07
N PHE A 98 6.64 -12.03 5.01
CA PHE A 98 5.57 -12.79 5.64
C PHE A 98 5.90 -13.30 7.06
N ALA A 99 7.11 -13.07 7.56
CA ALA A 99 7.62 -13.68 8.80
C ALA A 99 7.33 -15.19 8.88
N SER A 100 7.70 -15.92 7.83
CA SER A 100 7.37 -17.33 7.66
C SER A 100 8.58 -18.14 7.15
N ASP A 101 8.50 -19.46 7.27
CA ASP A 101 9.58 -20.37 6.85
C ASP A 101 9.84 -20.23 5.34
N SER A 102 11.12 -20.13 4.98
CA SER A 102 11.60 -20.09 3.59
C SER A 102 11.07 -21.24 2.71
N LYS A 103 10.81 -22.41 3.29
CA LYS A 103 10.28 -23.58 2.56
C LYS A 103 8.95 -23.29 1.87
N HIS A 104 8.13 -22.41 2.44
CA HIS A 104 6.84 -22.03 1.86
C HIS A 104 6.97 -21.17 0.59
N PHE A 105 8.17 -20.67 0.28
CA PHE A 105 8.41 -19.74 -0.83
C PHE A 105 9.42 -20.26 -1.85
N GLU A 106 9.90 -21.51 -1.75
CA GLU A 106 10.92 -22.08 -2.65
C GLU A 106 10.54 -21.98 -4.13
N ASN A 107 9.25 -22.13 -4.43
CA ASN A 107 8.70 -22.06 -5.79
C ASN A 107 7.93 -20.76 -6.07
N ALA A 108 7.90 -19.84 -5.10
CA ALA A 108 7.17 -18.59 -5.23
C ALA A 108 7.88 -17.67 -6.23
N ARG A 109 7.09 -16.90 -6.98
CA ARG A 109 7.60 -15.83 -7.84
C ARG A 109 6.72 -14.61 -7.71
N PHE A 110 7.37 -13.45 -7.62
CA PHE A 110 6.73 -12.15 -7.70
C PHE A 110 7.29 -11.43 -8.93
N ARG A 111 6.42 -10.90 -9.78
CA ARG A 111 6.81 -10.09 -10.95
C ARG A 111 5.92 -8.86 -11.04
N VAL A 112 6.50 -7.78 -11.56
CA VAL A 112 5.81 -6.54 -11.89
C VAL A 112 6.16 -6.17 -13.31
N GLU A 113 5.14 -5.83 -14.09
CA GLU A 113 5.24 -5.38 -15.47
C GLU A 113 4.74 -3.94 -15.55
N VAL A 114 5.56 -3.09 -16.16
CA VAL A 114 5.22 -1.71 -16.51
C VAL A 114 5.72 -1.45 -17.93
N GLU A 115 5.02 -0.59 -18.64
CA GLU A 115 5.45 -0.10 -19.94
C GLU A 115 5.90 1.36 -19.77
N PRO A 116 7.21 1.65 -19.75
CA PRO A 116 7.70 3.01 -19.55
C PRO A 116 7.26 3.93 -20.68
N ASP A 117 6.55 5.00 -20.32
CA ASP A 117 6.16 6.04 -21.26
C ASP A 117 7.30 7.04 -21.42
N LEU A 118 7.90 7.08 -22.62
CA LEU A 118 8.98 8.01 -22.93
C LEU A 118 8.51 9.47 -22.88
N GLY A 119 7.23 9.76 -23.18
CA GLY A 119 6.69 11.12 -23.08
C GLY A 119 6.71 11.63 -21.63
N SER A 120 6.19 10.82 -20.71
CA SER A 120 6.21 11.10 -19.26
C SER A 120 7.64 11.18 -18.71
N ILE A 121 8.54 10.29 -19.14
CA ILE A 121 9.95 10.33 -18.73
C ILE A 121 10.64 11.63 -19.15
N LEU A 122 10.40 12.08 -20.39
CA LEU A 122 11.01 13.31 -20.90
C LEU A 122 10.43 14.56 -20.21
N SER A 123 9.12 14.60 -19.97
CA SER A 123 8.46 15.73 -19.29
C SER A 123 8.77 15.83 -17.80
N LEU A 124 9.18 14.74 -17.13
CA LEU A 124 9.56 14.78 -15.73
C LEU A 124 10.85 15.60 -15.52
N ALA A 125 10.78 16.70 -14.78
CA ALA A 125 11.97 17.41 -14.30
C ALA A 125 12.38 16.86 -12.93
N ILE A 126 13.69 16.61 -12.72
CA ILE A 126 14.22 16.25 -11.40
C ILE A 126 15.43 17.11 -11.03
N GLU A 127 15.54 17.41 -9.74
CA GLU A 127 16.71 18.02 -9.13
C GLU A 127 16.94 17.38 -7.76
N GLN A 128 18.11 16.80 -7.56
CA GLN A 128 18.47 16.08 -6.35
C GLN A 128 19.89 16.45 -5.93
N ASN A 129 20.04 16.88 -4.67
CA ASN A 129 21.32 17.25 -4.10
C ASN A 129 21.66 16.34 -2.92
N ILE A 130 22.72 15.57 -3.06
CA ILE A 130 23.24 14.66 -2.04
C ILE A 130 24.20 15.43 -1.14
N ARG A 131 23.91 15.45 0.16
CA ARG A 131 24.65 16.23 1.15
C ARG A 131 25.21 15.35 2.25
N SER A 132 26.36 15.72 2.77
CA SER A 132 26.91 15.22 4.03
C SER A 132 27.09 16.37 5.00
N GLY A 133 26.26 16.42 6.03
CA GLY A 133 26.18 17.57 6.93
C GLY A 133 25.76 18.83 6.18
N LYS A 134 26.64 19.82 6.12
CA LYS A 134 26.41 21.10 5.41
C LYS A 134 27.00 21.14 3.99
N SER A 135 27.82 20.15 3.64
CA SER A 135 28.51 20.12 2.35
C SER A 135 27.70 19.32 1.34
N GLU A 136 27.55 19.88 0.15
CA GLU A 136 27.00 19.18 -1.01
C GLU A 136 28.09 18.31 -1.62
N LEU A 137 27.71 17.10 -2.04
CA LEU A 137 28.63 16.09 -2.58
C LEU A 137 28.35 15.85 -4.05
N LEU A 138 27.10 15.53 -4.38
CA LEU A 138 26.63 15.31 -5.74
C LEU A 138 25.37 16.14 -5.99
N SER A 139 25.26 16.70 -7.18
CA SER A 139 24.00 17.19 -7.74
C SER A 139 23.61 16.33 -8.93
N LEU A 140 22.32 16.02 -9.03
CA LEU A 140 21.73 15.27 -10.13
C LEU A 140 20.53 16.05 -10.66
N GLY A 141 20.51 16.32 -11.96
CA GLY A 141 19.48 17.12 -12.59
C GLY A 141 19.06 16.57 -13.94
N LYS A 142 17.75 16.46 -14.17
CA LYS A 142 17.18 16.23 -15.50
C LYS A 142 16.17 17.34 -15.78
N PRO A 143 16.45 18.28 -16.68
CA PRO A 143 15.46 19.28 -17.09
C PRO A 143 14.25 18.65 -17.79
N GLU A 144 13.15 19.39 -17.82
CA GLU A 144 11.96 19.05 -18.61
C GLU A 144 12.31 19.03 -20.11
N GLY A 145 11.84 18.01 -20.83
CA GLY A 145 12.09 17.80 -22.27
C GLY A 145 13.43 17.12 -22.58
N GLU A 146 14.36 17.08 -21.65
CA GLU A 146 15.69 16.48 -21.85
C GLU A 146 15.73 14.98 -21.54
N SER A 147 16.55 14.25 -22.29
CA SER A 147 16.75 12.79 -22.12
C SER A 147 17.93 12.43 -21.22
N HIS A 148 18.77 13.41 -20.86
CA HIS A 148 20.01 13.18 -20.13
C HIS A 148 19.88 13.61 -18.68
N LEU A 149 20.21 12.69 -17.77
CA LEU A 149 20.51 13.01 -16.38
C LEU A 149 21.93 13.55 -16.31
N VAL A 150 22.06 14.80 -15.88
CA VAL A 150 23.35 15.43 -15.60
C VAL A 150 23.70 15.14 -14.15
N VAL A 151 24.92 14.67 -13.92
CA VAL A 151 25.45 14.39 -12.58
C VAL A 151 26.73 15.20 -12.42
N SER A 152 26.85 15.96 -11.34
CA SER A 152 28.03 16.80 -11.09
C SER A 152 28.53 16.66 -9.66
N LEU A 153 29.86 16.58 -9.50
CA LEU A 153 30.52 16.61 -8.19
C LEU A 153 30.69 18.05 -7.72
N SER A 154 30.49 18.26 -6.42
CA SER A 154 30.71 19.57 -5.80
C SER A 154 32.19 19.85 -5.60
N ALA A 155 32.65 21.09 -5.80
CA ALA A 155 34.07 21.46 -5.65
C ALA A 155 34.66 21.18 -4.25
N ASP A 156 33.83 21.11 -3.21
CA ASP A 156 34.23 20.77 -1.84
C ASP A 156 34.61 19.29 -1.64
N THR A 157 34.40 18.42 -2.63
CA THR A 157 34.66 16.97 -2.52
C THR A 157 36.12 16.58 -2.67
N GLU A 158 37.05 17.48 -3.01
CA GLU A 158 38.49 17.16 -3.16
C GLU A 158 39.13 16.54 -1.89
N LYS A 159 38.48 16.64 -0.72
CA LYS A 159 38.95 16.08 0.55
C LYS A 159 38.21 14.80 1.00
N ILE A 160 37.19 14.35 0.28
CA ILE A 160 36.36 13.21 0.68
C ILE A 160 36.56 12.09 -0.35
N GLU A 161 37.22 11.00 0.06
CA GLU A 161 37.23 9.75 -0.72
C GLU A 161 35.81 9.16 -0.73
N PHE A 162 35.04 9.48 -1.76
CA PHE A 162 33.68 8.96 -1.90
C PHE A 162 33.73 7.60 -2.64
N PRO A 163 33.32 6.48 -2.02
CA PRO A 163 33.40 5.17 -2.65
C PRO A 163 32.59 5.13 -3.96
N LYS A 164 33.24 4.70 -5.05
CA LYS A 164 32.64 4.65 -6.40
C LYS A 164 31.34 3.84 -6.44
N GLU A 165 31.20 2.83 -5.60
CA GLU A 165 29.98 2.02 -5.51
C GLU A 165 28.80 2.82 -4.93
N ILE A 166 29.03 3.71 -3.95
CA ILE A 166 27.97 4.58 -3.42
C ILE A 166 27.50 5.57 -4.50
N ILE A 167 28.43 6.11 -5.31
CA ILE A 167 28.08 6.97 -6.45
C ILE A 167 27.18 6.22 -7.43
N LYS A 168 27.55 4.98 -7.77
CA LYS A 168 26.74 4.15 -8.67
C LYS A 168 25.35 3.89 -8.10
N ASP A 169 25.25 3.59 -6.81
CA ASP A 169 23.97 3.33 -6.15
C ASP A 169 23.07 4.56 -6.19
N ILE A 170 23.60 5.74 -5.89
CA ILE A 170 22.87 7.03 -5.98
C ILE A 170 22.38 7.27 -7.40
N ILE A 171 23.28 7.19 -8.39
CA ILE A 171 22.92 7.42 -9.80
C ILE A 171 21.89 6.39 -10.26
N SER A 172 22.07 5.11 -9.90
CA SER A 172 21.12 4.03 -10.20
C SER A 172 19.75 4.32 -9.61
N GLU A 173 19.68 4.75 -8.34
CA GLU A 173 18.43 5.13 -7.69
C GLU A 173 17.73 6.28 -8.41
N SER A 174 18.45 7.34 -8.78
CA SER A 174 17.88 8.47 -9.54
C SER A 174 17.37 8.05 -10.91
N ILE A 175 18.11 7.21 -11.65
CA ILE A 175 17.64 6.65 -12.94
C ILE A 175 16.36 5.84 -12.73
N ASN A 176 16.33 4.99 -11.70
CA ASN A 176 15.16 4.17 -11.42
C ASN A 176 13.95 5.00 -10.99
N GLU A 177 14.15 6.10 -10.26
CA GLU A 177 13.08 7.04 -9.89
C GLU A 177 12.45 7.66 -11.14
N ILE A 178 13.28 8.11 -12.09
CA ILE A 178 12.79 8.71 -13.34
C ILE A 178 11.99 7.69 -14.18
N ILE A 179 12.48 6.45 -14.28
CA ILE A 179 11.86 5.43 -15.14
C ILE A 179 10.62 4.82 -14.46
N PHE A 180 10.70 4.53 -13.16
CA PHE A 180 9.72 3.68 -12.46
C PHE A 180 8.87 4.41 -11.42
N GLY A 181 9.31 5.55 -10.90
CA GLY A 181 8.67 6.24 -9.77
C GLY A 181 7.19 6.52 -9.99
N GLN A 182 6.81 6.96 -11.20
CA GLN A 182 5.42 7.23 -11.58
C GLN A 182 4.48 6.01 -11.50
N TYR A 183 5.02 4.78 -11.57
CA TYR A 183 4.25 3.53 -11.52
C TYR A 183 4.13 2.97 -10.10
N PHE A 184 5.00 3.39 -9.17
CA PHE A 184 5.14 2.83 -7.83
C PHE A 184 4.72 3.85 -6.77
N PRO A 185 3.41 3.95 -6.45
CA PRO A 185 2.93 4.90 -5.46
C PRO A 185 3.48 4.58 -4.07
N ASN A 186 3.55 5.61 -3.23
CA ASN A 186 3.95 5.48 -1.84
C ASN A 186 2.86 4.73 -1.04
N PRO A 187 3.14 3.54 -0.47
CA PRO A 187 2.11 2.75 0.17
C PRO A 187 1.97 3.07 1.66
N PHE A 188 0.74 3.27 2.12
CA PHE A 188 0.35 3.13 3.52
C PHE A 188 -0.51 1.88 3.67
N ILE A 189 -0.34 1.10 4.74
CA ILE A 189 -1.15 -0.10 4.97
C ILE A 189 -1.82 -0.08 6.33
N ALA A 190 -3.10 -0.44 6.38
CA ALA A 190 -3.85 -0.81 7.57
C ALA A 190 -4.11 -2.32 7.51
N SER A 191 -3.23 -3.12 8.14
CA SER A 191 -3.31 -4.59 8.12
C SER A 191 -4.52 -5.13 8.92
N ALA A 192 -4.86 -6.41 8.73
CA ALA A 192 -5.91 -7.07 9.52
C ALA A 192 -5.62 -7.05 11.05
N GLU A 193 -4.34 -7.04 11.44
CA GLU A 193 -3.89 -7.08 12.84
C GLU A 193 -3.88 -5.69 13.52
N ARG A 194 -4.29 -4.63 12.81
CA ARG A 194 -4.27 -3.23 13.30
C ARG A 194 -4.95 -3.02 14.66
N THR A 195 -6.01 -3.79 14.95
CA THR A 195 -6.71 -3.73 16.24
C THR A 195 -5.80 -4.16 17.41
N GLY A 196 -4.98 -5.19 17.21
CA GLY A 196 -4.01 -5.64 18.22
C GLY A 196 -2.88 -4.64 18.39
N VAL A 197 -2.39 -4.08 17.29
CA VAL A 197 -1.35 -3.03 17.29
C VAL A 197 -1.79 -1.79 18.09
N ALA A 198 -3.03 -1.35 17.91
CA ALA A 198 -3.60 -0.20 18.61
C ALA A 198 -3.62 -0.35 20.15
N ILE A 199 -3.67 -1.59 20.66
CA ILE A 199 -3.69 -1.87 22.10
C ILE A 199 -2.28 -2.15 22.64
N PHE A 200 -1.54 -3.05 21.98
CA PHE A 200 -0.35 -3.67 22.54
C PHE A 200 0.98 -3.03 22.12
N SER A 201 0.96 -2.05 21.21
CA SER A 201 2.18 -1.39 20.72
C SER A 201 3.10 -0.87 21.84
N LYS A 202 2.52 -0.33 22.93
CA LYS A 202 3.27 0.16 24.09
C LYS A 202 3.87 -0.94 24.96
N GLU A 203 3.17 -2.06 25.10
CA GLU A 203 3.66 -3.21 25.85
C GLU A 203 4.82 -3.89 25.11
N LEU A 204 4.75 -3.92 23.77
CA LEU A 204 5.86 -4.36 22.92
C LEU A 204 7.12 -3.50 23.11
N ASP A 205 6.95 -2.19 23.32
CA ASP A 205 8.07 -1.29 23.62
C ASP A 205 8.68 -1.55 24.98
N PHE A 206 7.83 -1.76 26.00
CA PHE A 206 8.31 -2.06 27.34
C PHE A 206 9.10 -3.37 27.38
N ALA A 207 8.58 -4.44 26.75
CA ALA A 207 9.27 -5.73 26.67
C ALA A 207 10.62 -5.60 25.96
N ARG A 208 10.69 -4.83 24.86
CA ARG A 208 11.93 -4.57 24.13
C ARG A 208 12.94 -3.77 24.94
N ASN A 209 12.53 -2.67 25.56
CA ASN A 209 13.42 -1.81 26.33
C ASN A 209 13.95 -2.54 27.56
N ARG A 210 13.09 -3.30 28.25
CA ARG A 210 13.49 -4.14 29.38
C ARG A 210 14.48 -5.22 28.97
N LEU A 211 14.28 -5.87 27.82
CA LEU A 211 15.22 -6.84 27.27
C LEU A 211 16.58 -6.18 26.98
N LEU A 212 16.59 -4.96 26.43
CA LEU A 212 17.84 -4.21 26.22
C LEU A 212 18.54 -3.85 27.55
N GLU A 213 17.79 -3.45 28.57
CA GLU A 213 18.32 -3.10 29.89
C GLU A 213 18.90 -4.32 30.63
N GLU A 214 18.14 -5.42 30.72
CA GLU A 214 18.59 -6.66 31.37
C GLU A 214 19.82 -7.27 30.65
N MET A 215 19.94 -7.06 29.34
CA MET A 215 21.05 -7.56 28.54
C MET A 215 22.26 -6.64 28.54
N ALA A 216 22.07 -5.31 28.64
CA ALA A 216 23.17 -4.36 28.88
C ALA A 216 23.84 -4.60 30.24
N GLN A 217 23.10 -5.18 31.20
CA GLN A 217 23.61 -5.59 32.51
C GLN A 217 24.20 -7.02 32.52
N ALA A 218 24.04 -7.80 31.44
CA ALA A 218 24.60 -9.14 31.35
C ALA A 218 26.02 -9.07 30.74
N ASP A 219 27.05 -9.38 31.53
CA ASP A 219 28.48 -9.49 31.14
C ASP A 219 28.72 -10.61 30.11
N LYS A 220 28.21 -10.49 28.89
CA LYS A 220 28.51 -11.41 27.78
C LYS A 220 28.75 -10.64 26.49
N ASP A 221 29.68 -11.15 25.67
CA ASP A 221 29.97 -10.78 24.27
C ASP A 221 28.74 -11.00 23.36
N ILE A 222 27.68 -10.28 23.65
CA ILE A 222 26.43 -10.31 22.92
C ILE A 222 26.41 -9.06 22.05
N ASP A 223 26.53 -9.25 20.74
CA ASP A 223 26.37 -8.15 19.78
C ASP A 223 24.93 -7.62 19.82
N PRO A 224 24.71 -6.41 20.38
CA PRO A 224 23.37 -5.84 20.54
C PRO A 224 22.68 -5.61 19.19
N MET A 225 23.45 -5.36 18.12
CA MET A 225 22.92 -5.15 16.76
C MET A 225 22.38 -6.44 16.15
N LYS A 226 23.09 -7.56 16.35
CA LYS A 226 22.67 -8.88 15.84
C LYS A 226 21.38 -9.38 16.52
N LEU A 227 21.13 -8.97 17.77
CA LEU A 227 19.92 -9.32 18.52
C LEU A 227 18.74 -8.37 18.31
N LEU A 228 19.00 -7.07 18.15
CA LEU A 228 17.99 -6.13 17.64
C LEU A 228 17.39 -6.65 16.33
N LEU A 229 18.22 -7.14 15.41
CA LEU A 229 17.80 -7.76 14.16
C LEU A 229 17.00 -9.06 14.35
N LYS A 230 17.21 -9.80 15.44
CA LYS A 230 16.54 -11.08 15.70
C LYS A 230 15.07 -10.90 16.12
N SER A 231 14.75 -9.82 16.85
CA SER A 231 13.38 -9.45 17.24
C SER A 231 12.54 -8.85 16.09
N TYR A 232 13.17 -8.40 15.00
CA TYR A 232 12.47 -7.89 13.82
C TYR A 232 11.89 -8.96 12.89
N ASN A 233 12.15 -10.24 13.15
CA ASN A 233 11.65 -11.36 12.35
C ASN A 233 10.28 -11.90 12.81
N ASP A 234 9.70 -11.37 13.89
CA ASP A 234 8.53 -11.98 14.53
C ASP A 234 7.19 -11.56 13.87
N TYR A 235 7.20 -10.53 13.02
CA TYR A 235 6.00 -10.00 12.37
C TYR A 235 6.18 -9.80 10.87
N ALA A 236 5.12 -10.06 10.11
CA ALA A 236 5.05 -9.69 8.71
C ALA A 236 5.27 -8.18 8.55
N TRP A 237 5.90 -7.77 7.45
CA TRP A 237 6.29 -6.36 7.22
C TRP A 237 5.11 -5.38 7.29
N PRO A 238 3.91 -5.67 6.75
CA PRO A 238 2.73 -4.83 6.94
C PRO A 238 2.37 -4.59 8.40
N VAL A 239 2.38 -5.64 9.23
CA VAL A 239 2.08 -5.55 10.67
C VAL A 239 3.15 -4.72 11.37
N ARG A 240 4.44 -4.94 11.03
CA ARG A 240 5.54 -4.12 11.52
C ARG A 240 5.37 -2.65 11.13
N ALA A 241 4.94 -2.36 9.91
CA ALA A 241 4.68 -0.99 9.47
C ALA A 241 3.57 -0.32 10.30
N ASN A 242 2.49 -1.03 10.63
CA ASN A 242 1.46 -0.53 11.55
C ASN A 242 2.01 -0.24 12.96
N VAL A 243 2.83 -1.16 13.50
CA VAL A 243 3.48 -0.97 14.81
C VAL A 243 4.39 0.25 14.80
N ASP A 244 5.27 0.36 13.80
CA ASP A 244 6.22 1.47 13.67
C ASP A 244 5.48 2.80 13.46
N PHE A 245 4.36 2.79 12.72
CA PHE A 245 3.51 3.97 12.53
C PHE A 245 2.83 4.41 13.84
N THR A 246 2.19 3.48 14.56
CA THR A 246 1.55 3.75 15.87
C THR A 246 2.57 4.31 16.88
N ARG A 247 3.80 3.74 16.90
CA ARG A 247 4.91 4.20 17.75
C ARG A 247 5.33 5.64 17.47
N ARG A 248 5.36 6.02 16.19
CA ARG A 248 5.73 7.38 15.76
C ARG A 248 4.63 8.41 15.97
N GLY A 249 3.47 8.02 16.52
CA GLY A 249 2.26 8.85 16.67
C GLY A 249 2.49 10.30 17.11
N THR A 250 3.47 10.61 17.96
CA THR A 250 3.78 11.98 18.42
C THR A 250 4.55 12.81 17.40
N ASP A 251 5.44 12.20 16.63
CA ASP A 251 6.20 12.90 15.61
C ASP A 251 5.30 13.23 14.42
N ASN A 252 4.47 12.27 14.01
CA ASN A 252 3.48 12.48 12.95
C ASN A 252 2.41 13.49 13.38
N SER A 253 2.05 13.58 14.67
CA SER A 253 1.03 14.53 15.16
C SER A 253 1.40 16.01 15.02
N LYS A 254 2.64 16.33 14.66
CA LYS A 254 3.12 17.71 14.45
C LYS A 254 2.86 18.21 13.03
N GLU A 255 2.48 17.32 12.12
CA GLU A 255 2.22 17.64 10.72
C GLU A 255 0.75 17.35 10.39
N ASP A 256 0.15 18.27 9.64
CA ASP A 256 -1.18 18.10 9.07
C ASP A 256 -1.03 17.65 7.60
N SER A 257 -1.76 16.60 7.24
CA SER A 257 -1.84 16.09 5.88
C SER A 257 -2.50 17.09 4.92
N PHE A 258 -2.43 16.83 3.61
CA PHE A 258 -3.19 17.66 2.65
C PHE A 258 -4.71 17.54 2.87
N ILE A 259 -5.18 16.39 3.36
CA ILE A 259 -6.58 16.15 3.73
C ILE A 259 -6.97 17.04 4.91
N ALA A 260 -6.17 17.08 5.97
CA ALA A 260 -6.44 17.91 7.14
C ALA A 260 -6.42 19.41 6.81
N LYS A 261 -5.53 19.84 5.90
CA LYS A 261 -5.40 21.24 5.48
C LYS A 261 -6.50 21.71 4.53
N GLY A 262 -6.94 20.85 3.60
CA GLY A 262 -7.82 21.24 2.50
C GLY A 262 -9.22 20.64 2.50
N TYR A 263 -9.44 19.55 3.25
CA TYR A 263 -10.62 18.70 3.11
C TYR A 263 -11.17 18.26 4.48
N ALA A 264 -11.39 19.22 5.39
CA ALA A 264 -11.87 18.97 6.76
C ALA A 264 -13.13 18.07 6.81
N GLN A 265 -14.04 18.21 5.82
CA GLN A 265 -15.24 17.36 5.71
C GLN A 265 -14.95 15.85 5.60
N VAL A 266 -13.77 15.46 5.10
CA VAL A 266 -13.34 14.05 5.03
C VAL A 266 -13.03 13.53 6.44
N LEU A 267 -12.43 14.38 7.29
CA LEU A 267 -12.16 14.04 8.68
C LEU A 267 -13.45 14.01 9.50
N ASP A 268 -14.41 14.90 9.23
CA ASP A 268 -15.72 14.90 9.87
C ASP A 268 -16.50 13.61 9.55
N GLU A 269 -16.53 13.19 8.28
CA GLU A 269 -17.15 11.92 7.86
C GLU A 269 -16.46 10.71 8.49
N PHE A 270 -15.13 10.73 8.57
CA PHE A 270 -14.40 9.69 9.29
C PHE A 270 -14.77 9.66 10.78
N SER A 271 -14.91 10.83 11.41
CA SER A 271 -15.39 10.96 12.79
C SER A 271 -16.80 10.41 12.99
N ASP A 272 -17.69 10.58 12.00
CA ASP A 272 -19.04 10.00 12.00
C ASP A 272 -19.03 8.46 11.88
N ILE A 273 -18.05 7.89 11.16
CA ILE A 273 -17.88 6.42 11.05
C ILE A 273 -17.49 5.82 12.39
N ILE A 274 -16.56 6.46 13.13
CA ILE A 274 -16.09 5.96 14.42
C ILE A 274 -16.97 6.41 15.60
N GLY A 275 -17.90 7.36 15.37
CA GLY A 275 -18.80 7.90 16.39
C GLY A 275 -18.13 8.84 17.39
N GLY A 276 -17.09 9.57 16.97
CA GLY A 276 -16.31 10.45 17.84
C GLY A 276 -14.98 10.90 17.23
N GLU A 277 -14.03 11.26 18.09
CA GLU A 277 -12.73 11.81 17.66
C GLU A 277 -11.57 11.17 18.44
N TYR A 278 -10.44 10.98 17.76
CA TYR A 278 -9.18 10.68 18.41
C TYR A 278 -8.55 11.96 18.96
N ILE A 279 -8.05 11.91 20.19
CA ILE A 279 -7.43 13.02 20.88
C ILE A 279 -6.06 12.58 21.39
N SER A 280 -5.03 13.31 21.01
CA SER A 280 -3.68 13.12 21.53
C SER A 280 -3.59 13.62 22.98
N GLY A 281 -3.05 12.76 23.85
CA GLY A 281 -2.67 13.06 25.22
C GLY A 281 -1.15 13.18 25.39
N SER A 282 -0.69 13.32 26.62
CA SER A 282 0.74 13.35 26.96
C SER A 282 1.43 12.01 26.66
N ASN A 283 2.72 12.02 26.34
CA ASN A 283 3.56 10.83 26.10
C ASN A 283 3.01 9.87 25.02
N ASN A 284 2.60 10.44 23.88
CA ASN A 284 2.10 9.68 22.74
C ASN A 284 0.94 8.73 23.09
N THR A 285 0.06 9.16 24.00
CA THR A 285 -1.19 8.45 24.29
C THR A 285 -2.27 8.96 23.37
N ILE A 286 -3.02 8.05 22.74
CA ILE A 286 -4.19 8.41 21.96
C ILE A 286 -5.42 7.99 22.75
N PHE A 287 -6.31 8.95 22.98
CA PHE A 287 -7.62 8.75 23.59
C PHE A 287 -8.70 8.83 22.52
N PHE A 288 -9.84 8.19 22.78
CA PHE A 288 -11.06 8.37 22.01
C PHE A 288 -12.07 9.17 22.82
N LYS A 289 -12.69 10.16 22.20
CA LYS A 289 -13.80 10.93 22.76
C LYS A 289 -15.06 10.66 21.96
N PRO A 290 -16.04 9.94 22.52
CA PRO A 290 -17.32 9.72 21.86
C PRO A 290 -18.05 11.03 21.58
N ALA A 291 -18.74 11.11 20.44
CA ALA A 291 -19.51 12.27 20.03
C ALA A 291 -20.54 12.69 21.11
N GLY A 292 -20.60 13.99 21.40
CA GLY A 292 -21.54 14.54 22.40
C GLY A 292 -21.26 14.15 23.86
N LYS A 293 -20.15 13.45 24.15
CA LYS A 293 -19.76 13.07 25.52
C LYS A 293 -18.49 13.81 25.95
N ARG A 294 -18.36 14.07 27.25
CA ARG A 294 -17.14 14.63 27.87
C ARG A 294 -16.13 13.56 28.30
N LEU A 295 -16.48 12.29 28.13
CA LEU A 295 -15.67 11.13 28.49
C LEU A 295 -14.48 10.99 27.54
N ARG A 296 -13.30 10.64 28.08
CA ARG A 296 -12.12 10.23 27.32
C ARG A 296 -11.85 8.77 27.63
N LEU A 297 -11.77 7.96 26.60
CA LEU A 297 -11.53 6.52 26.67
C LEU A 297 -10.12 6.22 26.18
N THR A 298 -9.41 5.34 26.87
CA THR A 298 -8.20 4.72 26.31
C THR A 298 -8.56 3.79 25.15
N MET A 299 -7.59 3.37 24.35
CA MET A 299 -7.84 2.38 23.29
C MET A 299 -8.39 1.07 23.88
N GLY A 300 -7.93 0.65 25.06
CA GLY A 300 -8.42 -0.54 25.77
C GLY A 300 -9.87 -0.45 26.26
N GLU A 301 -10.41 0.76 26.41
CA GLU A 301 -11.82 0.99 26.81
C GLU A 301 -12.73 1.30 25.61
N SER A 302 -12.15 1.54 24.43
CA SER A 302 -12.88 1.89 23.21
C SER A 302 -13.42 0.67 22.47
N SER A 303 -14.39 0.84 21.56
CA SER A 303 -14.96 -0.27 20.79
C SER A 303 -13.98 -0.85 19.75
N GLY A 304 -14.25 -2.05 19.25
CA GLY A 304 -13.44 -2.68 18.20
C GLY A 304 -13.33 -1.82 16.93
N ALA A 305 -14.44 -1.17 16.51
CA ALA A 305 -14.46 -0.25 15.37
C ALA A 305 -13.52 0.95 15.56
N VAL A 306 -13.52 1.54 16.76
CA VAL A 306 -12.64 2.67 17.09
C VAL A 306 -11.17 2.23 17.08
N ARG A 307 -10.86 1.02 17.54
CA ARG A 307 -9.48 0.51 17.51
C ARG A 307 -9.03 0.20 16.08
N SER A 308 -9.87 -0.46 15.29
CA SER A 308 -9.53 -0.88 13.92
C SER A 308 -9.37 0.30 12.96
N MET A 309 -9.92 1.47 13.28
CA MET A 309 -9.83 2.68 12.46
C MET A 309 -8.69 3.63 12.85
N LEU A 310 -7.95 3.35 13.93
CA LEU A 310 -6.93 4.27 14.46
C LEU A 310 -5.87 4.65 13.42
N ASP A 311 -5.32 3.65 12.74
CA ASP A 311 -4.25 3.85 11.76
C ASP A 311 -4.74 4.65 10.55
N ILE A 312 -5.95 4.38 10.08
CA ILE A 312 -6.58 5.09 8.95
C ILE A 312 -6.85 6.55 9.33
N GLY A 313 -7.43 6.80 10.51
CA GLY A 313 -7.67 8.15 10.98
C GLY A 313 -6.38 8.95 11.18
N SER A 314 -5.34 8.31 11.69
CA SER A 314 -4.03 8.92 11.87
C SER A 314 -3.35 9.21 10.52
N TYR A 315 -3.45 8.31 9.55
CA TYR A 315 -2.98 8.54 8.18
C TYR A 315 -3.66 9.75 7.55
N LEU A 316 -5.00 9.76 7.55
CA LEU A 316 -5.81 10.83 6.98
C LEU A 316 -5.50 12.18 7.61
N ARG A 317 -5.26 12.24 8.92
CA ARG A 317 -4.99 13.50 9.61
C ARG A 317 -3.56 13.99 9.41
N HIS A 318 -2.57 13.10 9.41
CA HIS A 318 -1.18 13.51 9.62
C HIS A 318 -0.27 13.37 8.41
N ILE A 319 -0.40 12.29 7.63
CA ILE A 319 0.64 11.92 6.65
C ILE A 319 0.12 11.64 5.24
N ALA A 320 -1.20 11.70 5.02
CA ALA A 320 -1.74 11.51 3.68
C ALA A 320 -1.21 12.56 2.70
N GLU A 321 -0.79 12.12 1.51
CA GLU A 321 -0.34 12.93 0.38
C GLU A 321 -1.06 12.53 -0.92
N GLN A 322 -1.14 13.45 -1.89
CA GLN A 322 -1.69 13.13 -3.20
C GLN A 322 -0.77 12.14 -3.93
N GLY A 323 -1.36 11.13 -4.58
CA GLY A 323 -0.62 10.07 -5.26
C GLY A 323 -0.25 8.88 -4.36
N ASP A 324 -0.51 8.95 -3.04
CA ASP A 324 -0.37 7.82 -2.14
C ASP A 324 -1.27 6.63 -2.53
N LEU A 325 -0.88 5.44 -2.08
CA LEU A 325 -1.69 4.24 -2.09
C LEU A 325 -2.09 3.85 -0.66
N LEU A 326 -3.35 4.10 -0.28
CA LEU A 326 -3.95 3.62 0.96
C LEU A 326 -4.42 2.17 0.79
N MET A 327 -3.68 1.23 1.38
CA MET A 327 -4.00 -0.20 1.40
C MET A 327 -4.74 -0.55 2.71
N VAL A 328 -5.93 -1.16 2.62
CA VAL A 328 -6.70 -1.56 3.81
C VAL A 328 -7.13 -3.01 3.69
N ASP A 329 -6.61 -3.85 4.59
CA ASP A 329 -6.91 -5.28 4.64
C ASP A 329 -8.14 -5.51 5.53
N GLU A 330 -9.25 -5.94 4.95
CA GLU A 330 -10.54 -6.16 5.61
C GLU A 330 -11.03 -4.94 6.43
N PRO A 331 -11.34 -3.79 5.80
CA PRO A 331 -11.83 -2.59 6.48
C PRO A 331 -13.10 -2.83 7.31
N GLU A 332 -13.91 -3.82 6.94
CA GLU A 332 -15.15 -4.21 7.60
C GLU A 332 -14.98 -4.78 9.01
N LEU A 333 -13.76 -5.19 9.40
CA LEU A 333 -13.53 -5.80 10.70
C LEU A 333 -13.98 -4.87 11.84
N SER A 334 -14.90 -5.39 12.65
CA SER A 334 -15.57 -4.69 13.77
C SER A 334 -16.53 -3.55 13.39
N LEU A 335 -16.81 -3.31 12.10
CA LEU A 335 -17.76 -2.29 11.66
C LEU A 335 -19.19 -2.83 11.53
N HIS A 336 -20.16 -2.04 11.99
CA HIS A 336 -21.58 -2.24 11.67
C HIS A 336 -21.82 -2.09 10.14
N PRO A 337 -22.78 -2.80 9.53
CA PRO A 337 -23.08 -2.66 8.09
C PRO A 337 -23.27 -1.22 7.61
N GLU A 338 -23.90 -0.37 8.42
CA GLU A 338 -24.04 1.06 8.11
C GLU A 338 -22.67 1.75 7.96
N ASN A 339 -21.72 1.46 8.85
CA ASN A 339 -20.38 2.03 8.79
C ASN A 339 -19.52 1.38 7.70
N GLN A 340 -19.81 0.14 7.29
CA GLN A 340 -19.21 -0.48 6.11
C GLN A 340 -19.60 0.26 4.83
N ARG A 341 -20.85 0.73 4.73
CA ARG A 341 -21.28 1.60 3.62
C ARG A 341 -20.59 2.97 3.69
N ARG A 342 -20.56 3.60 4.86
CA ARG A 342 -19.90 4.90 5.05
C ARG A 342 -18.40 4.87 4.74
N ILE A 343 -17.69 3.81 5.13
CA ILE A 343 -16.26 3.69 4.79
C ILE A 343 -16.03 3.48 3.28
N ALA A 344 -16.93 2.75 2.59
CA ALA A 344 -16.87 2.62 1.13
C ALA A 344 -17.05 3.99 0.43
N ARG A 345 -17.99 4.81 0.90
CA ARG A 345 -18.15 6.20 0.43
C ARG A 345 -16.91 7.05 0.72
N LEU A 346 -16.32 6.93 1.91
CA LEU A 346 -15.08 7.62 2.25
C LEU A 346 -13.96 7.27 1.26
N PHE A 347 -13.75 5.97 0.98
CA PHE A 347 -12.75 5.53 0.00
C PHE A 347 -13.01 6.09 -1.40
N ALA A 348 -14.27 6.14 -1.84
CA ALA A 348 -14.65 6.75 -3.12
C ALA A 348 -14.30 8.25 -3.17
N ARG A 349 -14.46 8.98 -2.06
CA ARG A 349 -14.02 10.38 -1.99
C ARG A 349 -12.50 10.50 -2.03
N LEU A 350 -11.77 9.65 -1.32
CA LEU A 350 -10.30 9.69 -1.31
C LEU A 350 -9.70 9.50 -2.71
N ILE A 351 -10.26 8.59 -3.52
CA ILE A 351 -9.83 8.44 -4.93
C ILE A 351 -10.10 9.69 -5.76
N ASN A 352 -11.21 10.40 -5.51
CA ASN A 352 -11.52 11.66 -6.17
C ASN A 352 -10.62 12.82 -5.70
N LEU A 353 -9.94 12.67 -4.57
CA LEU A 353 -8.93 13.60 -4.05
C LEU A 353 -7.50 13.23 -4.44
N GLY A 354 -7.31 12.19 -5.25
CA GLY A 354 -6.01 11.77 -5.76
C GLY A 354 -5.25 10.78 -4.88
N ILE A 355 -5.88 10.20 -3.84
CA ILE A 355 -5.32 9.07 -3.08
C ILE A 355 -5.81 7.78 -3.73
N ARG A 356 -4.91 6.91 -4.18
CA ARG A 356 -5.30 5.58 -4.64
C ARG A 356 -5.66 4.71 -3.44
N VAL A 357 -6.66 3.84 -3.58
CA VAL A 357 -7.14 2.97 -2.50
C VAL A 357 -7.09 1.52 -2.95
N PHE A 358 -6.47 0.65 -2.16
CA PHE A 358 -6.43 -0.80 -2.36
C PHE A 358 -7.12 -1.49 -1.19
N ILE A 359 -8.12 -2.32 -1.44
CA ILE A 359 -8.93 -2.95 -0.39
C ILE A 359 -8.95 -4.45 -0.62
N THR A 360 -8.78 -5.22 0.45
CA THR A 360 -9.30 -6.60 0.47
C THR A 360 -10.58 -6.63 1.29
N THR A 361 -11.57 -7.42 0.87
CA THR A 361 -12.80 -7.51 1.64
C THR A 361 -13.51 -8.85 1.46
N HIS A 362 -14.28 -9.23 2.47
CA HIS A 362 -15.32 -10.24 2.40
C HIS A 362 -16.72 -9.62 2.63
N SER A 363 -16.82 -8.29 2.65
CA SER A 363 -18.08 -7.57 2.88
C SER A 363 -18.86 -7.30 1.59
N ASP A 364 -20.02 -7.94 1.49
CA ASP A 364 -21.03 -7.62 0.49
C ASP A 364 -21.55 -6.16 0.60
N TYR A 365 -21.59 -5.60 1.81
CA TYR A 365 -22.02 -4.21 2.01
C TYR A 365 -21.08 -3.19 1.37
N ILE A 366 -19.76 -3.44 1.45
CA ILE A 366 -18.76 -2.57 0.80
C ILE A 366 -18.89 -2.67 -0.71
N VAL A 367 -18.97 -3.90 -1.25
CA VAL A 367 -19.11 -4.13 -2.69
C VAL A 367 -20.38 -3.48 -3.25
N LYS A 368 -21.53 -3.67 -2.58
CA LYS A 368 -22.81 -3.08 -3.00
C LYS A 368 -22.85 -1.56 -2.91
N GLU A 369 -22.21 -0.98 -1.89
CA GLU A 369 -22.13 0.47 -1.80
C GLU A 369 -21.25 1.05 -2.92
N LEU A 370 -20.09 0.44 -3.20
CA LEU A 370 -19.26 0.83 -4.36
C LEU A 370 -20.02 0.69 -5.68
N ASN A 371 -20.78 -0.39 -5.87
CA ASN A 371 -21.68 -0.54 -7.03
C ASN A 371 -22.66 0.60 -7.15
N THR A 372 -23.28 1.00 -6.03
CA THR A 372 -24.22 2.13 -6.00
C THR A 372 -23.53 3.41 -6.44
N LEU A 373 -22.31 3.69 -5.97
CA LEU A 373 -21.54 4.89 -6.32
C LEU A 373 -21.11 4.93 -7.80
N ILE A 374 -20.80 3.77 -8.39
CA ILE A 374 -20.50 3.63 -9.81
C ILE A 374 -21.77 3.86 -10.64
N MET A 375 -22.87 3.19 -10.28
CA MET A 375 -24.13 3.26 -11.03
C MET A 375 -24.78 4.64 -10.95
N LEU A 376 -24.64 5.36 -9.84
CA LEU A 376 -25.11 6.74 -9.69
C LEU A 376 -24.34 7.75 -10.55
N ASN A 377 -23.14 7.40 -11.03
CA ASN A 377 -22.29 8.25 -11.87
C ASN A 377 -22.76 8.30 -13.34
N GLN A 378 -24.05 8.60 -13.53
CA GLN A 378 -24.70 8.70 -14.82
C GLN A 378 -25.60 9.93 -14.86
N ASP A 379 -25.62 10.61 -16.02
CA ASP A 379 -26.46 11.78 -16.21
C ASP A 379 -27.91 11.43 -16.54
N LYS A 380 -28.60 10.74 -15.62
CA LYS A 380 -30.01 10.36 -15.75
C LYS A 380 -30.86 11.04 -14.66
N PRO A 381 -31.97 11.73 -15.02
CA PRO A 381 -32.76 12.50 -14.04
C PRO A 381 -33.29 11.70 -12.84
N TYR A 382 -33.62 10.41 -13.03
CA TYR A 382 -34.12 9.58 -11.92
C TYR A 382 -33.00 9.17 -10.95
N LEU A 383 -31.77 8.99 -11.43
CA LEU A 383 -30.62 8.67 -10.57
C LEU A 383 -30.23 9.86 -9.69
N LYS A 384 -30.26 11.08 -10.25
CA LYS A 384 -30.05 12.31 -9.46
C LYS A 384 -31.06 12.44 -8.31
N ARG A 385 -32.35 12.15 -8.58
CA ARG A 385 -33.38 12.13 -7.52
C ARG A 385 -33.13 11.06 -6.46
N ILE A 386 -32.64 9.88 -6.84
CA ILE A 386 -32.28 8.83 -5.88
C ILE A 386 -31.09 9.28 -5.03
N ALA A 387 -30.04 9.84 -5.67
CA ALA A 387 -28.87 10.34 -4.97
C ALA A 387 -29.25 11.41 -3.92
N GLU A 388 -30.05 12.40 -4.30
CA GLU A 388 -30.55 13.44 -3.39
C GLU A 388 -31.38 12.86 -2.24
N ARG A 389 -32.31 11.93 -2.54
CA ARG A 389 -33.19 11.33 -1.52
C ARG A 389 -32.42 10.50 -0.49
N GLU A 390 -31.42 9.75 -0.93
CA GLU A 390 -30.63 8.85 -0.10
C GLU A 390 -29.34 9.50 0.44
N GLY A 391 -29.15 10.81 0.20
CA GLY A 391 -28.02 11.58 0.72
C GLY A 391 -26.66 11.20 0.12
N TYR A 392 -26.62 10.77 -1.14
CA TYR A 392 -25.38 10.63 -1.90
C TYR A 392 -24.92 11.97 -2.45
N ARG A 393 -23.61 12.17 -2.50
CA ARG A 393 -22.99 13.40 -3.00
C ARG A 393 -22.17 13.13 -4.25
N SER A 394 -22.10 14.10 -5.16
CA SER A 394 -21.37 13.93 -6.42
C SER A 394 -19.88 13.65 -6.23
N GLU A 395 -19.28 14.10 -5.13
CA GLU A 395 -17.88 13.82 -4.81
C GLU A 395 -17.63 12.36 -4.42
N GLU A 396 -18.68 11.57 -4.18
CA GLU A 396 -18.61 10.14 -3.88
C GLU A 396 -18.72 9.27 -5.15
N PHE A 397 -19.10 9.84 -6.29
CA PHE A 397 -19.32 9.09 -7.52
C PHE A 397 -18.01 8.62 -8.14
N VAL A 398 -18.03 7.41 -8.69
CA VAL A 398 -16.83 6.72 -9.18
C VAL A 398 -16.99 6.38 -10.66
N ASP A 399 -15.96 6.63 -11.46
CA ASP A 399 -15.93 6.19 -12.85
C ASP A 399 -15.47 4.73 -12.91
N PRO A 400 -16.20 3.82 -13.60
CA PRO A 400 -15.81 2.40 -13.68
C PRO A 400 -14.41 2.17 -14.24
N GLU A 401 -13.91 3.03 -15.14
CA GLU A 401 -12.56 2.88 -15.73
C GLU A 401 -11.43 3.03 -14.70
N ARG A 402 -11.73 3.69 -13.58
CA ARG A 402 -10.80 3.93 -12.47
C ARG A 402 -10.80 2.79 -11.45
N VAL A 403 -11.70 1.82 -11.58
CA VAL A 403 -11.92 0.74 -10.63
C VAL A 403 -11.41 -0.59 -11.21
N LYS A 404 -10.58 -1.28 -10.45
CA LYS A 404 -10.12 -2.64 -10.75
C LYS A 404 -10.60 -3.59 -9.66
N VAL A 405 -11.36 -4.61 -10.03
CA VAL A 405 -11.92 -5.58 -9.07
C VAL A 405 -11.47 -6.98 -9.43
N TYR A 406 -11.06 -7.73 -8.41
CA TYR A 406 -10.61 -9.11 -8.55
C TYR A 406 -11.31 -9.99 -7.52
N THR A 407 -11.84 -11.12 -7.98
CA THR A 407 -12.43 -12.15 -7.12
C THR A 407 -11.39 -13.22 -6.84
N ALA A 408 -11.12 -13.47 -5.56
CA ALA A 408 -10.26 -14.54 -5.11
C ALA A 408 -11.04 -15.86 -5.02
N GLU A 409 -10.94 -16.69 -6.06
CA GLU A 409 -11.64 -17.98 -6.15
C GLU A 409 -10.84 -19.08 -6.85
N GLU A 410 -11.35 -20.31 -6.79
CA GLU A 410 -10.81 -21.44 -7.54
C GLU A 410 -11.36 -21.45 -8.98
N THR A 411 -10.47 -21.35 -9.96
CA THR A 411 -10.84 -21.46 -11.38
C THR A 411 -10.09 -22.59 -12.06
N LEU A 412 -10.63 -23.08 -13.18
CA LEU A 412 -10.00 -24.09 -14.02
C LEU A 412 -8.87 -23.47 -14.84
N MET A 413 -7.62 -23.76 -14.53
CA MET A 413 -6.47 -23.21 -15.25
C MET A 413 -5.35 -24.22 -15.44
N TYR A 414 -4.41 -23.90 -16.33
CA TYR A 414 -3.18 -24.66 -16.46
C TYR A 414 -2.25 -24.31 -15.31
N ALA A 415 -1.69 -25.34 -14.66
CA ALA A 415 -0.77 -25.16 -13.53
C ALA A 415 0.57 -24.46 -13.91
N SER A 416 0.91 -24.48 -15.20
CA SER A 416 2.07 -23.82 -15.80
C SER A 416 1.87 -23.76 -17.32
N ASP A 417 2.65 -22.91 -18.01
CA ASP A 417 2.65 -22.81 -19.48
C ASP A 417 3.00 -24.14 -20.16
N SER A 418 3.67 -25.04 -19.44
CA SER A 418 4.05 -26.38 -19.88
C SER A 418 3.01 -27.47 -19.58
N SER A 419 1.93 -27.17 -18.84
CA SER A 419 0.94 -28.16 -18.44
C SER A 419 -0.06 -28.43 -19.57
N GLN A 420 -0.34 -29.71 -19.84
CA GLN A 420 -1.32 -30.12 -20.85
C GLN A 420 -2.74 -30.31 -20.30
N ARG A 421 -2.94 -30.24 -18.98
CA ARG A 421 -4.24 -30.46 -18.34
C ARG A 421 -4.60 -29.29 -17.42
N ARG A 422 -5.86 -28.86 -17.50
CA ARG A 422 -6.46 -27.87 -16.59
C ARG A 422 -6.88 -28.54 -15.28
N SER A 423 -6.57 -27.90 -14.18
CA SER A 423 -7.00 -28.26 -12.82
C SER A 423 -7.53 -27.02 -12.10
N ARG A 424 -8.33 -27.23 -11.06
CA ARG A 424 -8.81 -26.12 -10.23
C ARG A 424 -7.68 -25.61 -9.36
N HIS A 425 -7.46 -24.31 -9.41
CA HIS A 425 -6.46 -23.63 -8.61
C HIS A 425 -6.99 -22.27 -8.15
N GLN A 426 -6.57 -21.88 -6.95
CA GLN A 426 -6.86 -20.57 -6.40
C GLN A 426 -6.11 -19.48 -7.17
N THR A 427 -6.83 -18.44 -7.59
CA THR A 427 -6.34 -17.28 -8.34
C THR A 427 -7.08 -16.02 -7.94
N LEU A 428 -6.74 -14.92 -8.61
CA LEU A 428 -7.55 -13.71 -8.73
C LEU A 428 -8.15 -13.66 -10.14
N GLU A 429 -9.48 -13.58 -10.26
CA GLU A 429 -10.21 -13.43 -11.53
C GLU A 429 -10.73 -11.99 -11.62
N GLU A 430 -10.40 -11.26 -12.68
CA GLU A 430 -10.86 -9.87 -12.88
C GLU A 430 -12.38 -9.87 -13.09
N ALA A 431 -13.07 -9.05 -12.29
CA ALA A 431 -14.51 -8.82 -12.43
C ALA A 431 -14.77 -7.67 -13.39
N GLU A 432 -15.81 -7.80 -14.22
CA GLU A 432 -16.25 -6.72 -15.10
C GLU A 432 -16.87 -5.58 -14.28
N VAL A 433 -16.52 -4.35 -14.64
CA VAL A 433 -17.05 -3.13 -14.02
C VAL A 433 -17.65 -2.25 -15.10
N SER A 434 -18.94 -1.97 -15.03
CA SER A 434 -19.66 -1.14 -16.00
C SER A 434 -20.51 -0.07 -15.31
N ARG A 435 -20.88 0.99 -16.06
CA ARG A 435 -21.78 2.03 -15.54
C ARG A 435 -23.18 1.48 -15.27
N GLU A 436 -23.63 0.54 -16.09
CA GLU A 436 -24.99 0.01 -16.08
C GLU A 436 -25.19 -1.07 -15.01
N GLN A 437 -24.23 -1.97 -14.85
CA GLN A 437 -24.35 -3.14 -13.96
C GLN A 437 -23.49 -3.04 -12.70
N GLY A 438 -22.60 -2.05 -12.60
CA GLY A 438 -21.61 -1.99 -11.53
C GLY A 438 -20.57 -3.09 -11.68
N ILE A 439 -20.14 -3.65 -10.56
CA ILE A 439 -19.18 -4.75 -10.41
C ILE A 439 -19.93 -6.10 -10.46
N ASP A 440 -19.54 -6.99 -11.38
CA ASP A 440 -20.00 -8.41 -11.44
C ASP A 440 -19.24 -9.27 -10.41
N ALA A 441 -19.59 -9.14 -9.12
CA ALA A 441 -18.92 -9.84 -8.01
C ALA A 441 -19.59 -11.18 -7.64
N ARG A 442 -19.34 -12.22 -8.43
CA ARG A 442 -19.99 -13.55 -8.32
C ARG A 442 -19.77 -14.31 -6.99
N SER A 443 -18.77 -13.95 -6.20
CA SER A 443 -18.37 -14.73 -5.03
C SER A 443 -19.34 -14.66 -3.85
N PHE A 444 -20.16 -13.61 -3.73
CA PHE A 444 -20.99 -13.38 -2.55
C PHE A 444 -22.44 -13.87 -2.71
N ASP A 445 -22.90 -13.98 -3.96
CA ASP A 445 -24.30 -14.26 -4.26
C ASP A 445 -24.76 -15.63 -3.77
N LYS A 446 -23.89 -16.64 -3.81
CA LYS A 446 -24.28 -18.02 -3.45
C LYS A 446 -24.76 -18.14 -2.01
N THR A 447 -24.04 -17.56 -1.06
CA THR A 447 -24.39 -17.66 0.37
C THR A 447 -25.64 -16.85 0.69
N ILE A 448 -25.73 -15.62 0.18
CA ILE A 448 -26.87 -14.74 0.41
C ILE A 448 -28.13 -15.32 -0.23
N ASN A 449 -28.05 -15.76 -1.49
CA ASN A 449 -29.18 -16.38 -2.18
C ASN A 449 -29.59 -17.66 -1.47
N LYS A 450 -28.65 -18.48 -0.99
CA LYS A 450 -29.00 -19.68 -0.24
C LYS A 450 -29.71 -19.36 1.08
N MET A 451 -29.30 -18.30 1.77
CA MET A 451 -29.99 -17.84 2.97
C MET A 451 -31.41 -17.34 2.66
N ASN A 452 -31.57 -16.56 1.60
CA ASN A 452 -32.89 -16.09 1.16
C ASN A 452 -33.79 -17.26 0.79
N GLU A 453 -33.30 -18.23 0.01
CA GLU A 453 -34.02 -19.47 -0.31
C GLU A 453 -34.48 -20.21 0.96
N ILE A 454 -33.59 -20.38 1.95
CA ILE A 454 -33.93 -21.05 3.20
C ILE A 454 -35.00 -20.27 3.97
N GLN A 455 -34.90 -18.94 4.00
CA GLN A 455 -35.86 -18.09 4.70
C GLN A 455 -37.23 -18.09 4.00
N GLU A 456 -37.24 -18.02 2.68
CA GLU A 456 -38.44 -18.17 1.87
C GLU A 456 -39.08 -19.54 2.08
N ALA A 457 -38.31 -20.62 2.08
CA ALA A 457 -38.78 -21.96 2.40
C ALA A 457 -39.40 -22.05 3.81
N ILE A 458 -38.81 -21.41 4.82
CA ILE A 458 -39.37 -21.36 6.18
C ILE A 458 -40.71 -20.62 6.21
N VAL A 459 -40.82 -19.50 5.49
CA VAL A 459 -42.02 -18.66 5.49
C VAL A 459 -43.16 -19.30 4.68
N TRP A 460 -42.83 -19.90 3.53
CA TRP A 460 -43.81 -20.38 2.55
C TRP A 460 -44.04 -21.89 2.58
N GLY A 461 -43.18 -22.67 3.24
CA GLY A 461 -43.35 -24.12 3.44
C GLY A 461 -42.99 -24.99 2.24
N GLU A 462 -42.11 -24.53 1.35
CA GLU A 462 -41.59 -25.28 0.20
C GLU A 462 -40.19 -25.87 0.44
#